data_AF-D7PF91-F1
#
_entry.id   AF-D7PF91-F1
#
_cell.length_a   1.000
_cell.length_b   1.000
_cell.length_c   1.000
_cell.angle_alpha   90.00
_cell.angle_beta   90.00
_cell.angle_gamma   90.00
#
_symmetry.space_group_name_H-M   'P 1'
#
loop_
_entity.id
_entity.type
_entity.pdbx_description
1 polymer ?
#
loop_
_entity_poly.entity_id
_entity_poly.type
_entity_poly.pdbx_seq_one_letter_code
_entity_poly.pdbx_strand_id
1 'polypeptide(L)' 'NREKRYAQQGIGSSYLFRVDHDTIIDATKCGNLARFINHCCTPNCYAKVI' A
#
# COMPACT_ATOMS: atom_id res chain seq x y z
N ASN A 1 12.82 -4.49 5.92
CA ASN A 1 12.71 -4.56 7.40
C ASN A 1 11.27 -4.48 7.90
N ARG A 2 10.44 -3.53 7.44
CA ARG A 2 9.05 -3.41 7.89
C ARG A 2 8.11 -4.48 7.31
N GLU A 3 8.15 -4.71 6.00
CA GLU A 3 7.36 -5.75 5.33
C GLU A 3 7.64 -7.15 5.90
N LYS A 4 8.92 -7.50 6.09
CA LYS A 4 9.33 -8.76 6.75
C LYS A 4 8.72 -8.91 8.16
N ARG A 5 8.67 -7.83 8.96
CA ARG A 5 8.04 -7.84 10.28
C ARG A 5 6.52 -8.04 10.17
N TYR A 6 5.86 -7.41 9.20
CA TYR A 6 4.43 -7.62 8.97
C TYR A 6 4.12 -9.07 8.59
N ALA A 7 4.93 -9.68 7.71
CA ALA A 7 4.81 -11.10 7.39
C ALA A 7 4.98 -11.99 8.65
N GLN A 8 6.00 -11.72 9.48
CA GLN A 8 6.23 -12.45 10.74
C GLN A 8 5.09 -12.27 11.77
N GLN A 9 4.39 -11.15 11.73
CA GLN A 9 3.23 -10.87 12.59
C GLN A 9 1.91 -11.46 12.03
N GLY A 10 1.95 -12.17 10.90
CA GLY A 10 0.77 -12.74 10.26
C GLY A 10 -0.10 -11.71 9.53
N ILE A 11 0.42 -10.51 9.24
CA ILE A 11 -0.28 -9.54 8.40
C ILE A 11 -0.12 -10.00 6.95
N GLY A 12 -1.18 -10.61 6.40
CA GLY A 12 -1.18 -11.18 5.05
C GLY A 12 -1.17 -10.18 3.90
N SER A 13 -1.52 -8.91 4.17
CA SER A 13 -1.51 -7.83 3.19
C SER A 13 -0.95 -6.55 3.82
N SER A 14 0.09 -5.98 3.21
CA SER A 14 0.64 -4.67 3.60
C SER A 14 0.15 -3.58 2.65
N TYR A 15 -0.14 -2.39 3.18
CA TYR A 15 -0.72 -1.28 2.42
C TYR A 15 0.37 -0.28 2.04
N LEU A 16 1.32 -0.74 1.22
CA LEU A 16 2.47 0.04 0.77
C LEU A 16 2.20 0.68 -0.59
N PHE A 17 2.48 1.98 -0.72
CA PHE A 17 2.37 2.73 -1.97
C PHE A 17 3.67 3.49 -2.24
N ARG A 18 4.27 3.28 -3.41
CA ARG A 18 5.51 3.96 -3.82
C ARG A 18 5.18 5.29 -4.49
N VAL A 19 5.74 6.39 -3.98
CA VAL A 19 5.55 7.74 -4.54
C VAL A 19 6.67 8.09 -5.53
N ASP A 20 7.91 7.75 -5.16
CA ASP A 20 9.11 7.90 -6.00
C ASP A 20 10.09 6.73 -5.73
N HIS A 21 11.32 6.80 -6.24
CA HIS A 21 12.30 5.71 -6.08
C HIS A 21 12.72 5.43 -4.64
N ASP A 22 12.73 6.46 -3.79
CA ASP A 22 13.26 6.42 -2.42
C ASP A 22 12.15 6.50 -1.36
N THR A 23 10.96 6.95 -1.74
CA THR A 23 9.84 7.22 -0.84
C THR A 23 8.69 6.21 -1.00
N ILE A 24 8.34 5.56 0.12
CA ILE A 24 7.19 4.66 0.23
C ILE A 24 6.26 5.16 1.36
N ILE A 25 4.98 5.30 1.05
CA ILE A 25 3.90 5.52 2.01
C ILE A 25 3.42 4.17 2.54
N ASP A 26 3.26 4.05 3.85
CA ASP A 26 2.78 2.85 4.53
C ASP A 26 1.48 3.15 5.30
N ALA A 27 0.36 2.67 4.76
CA ALA A 27 -0.96 2.83 5.33
C ALA A 27 -1.40 1.64 6.22
N THR A 28 -0.47 0.73 6.58
CA THR A 28 -0.81 -0.55 7.22
C THR A 28 -1.34 -0.40 8.64
N LYS A 29 -0.88 0.61 9.38
CA LYS A 29 -1.31 0.90 10.76
C LYS A 29 -2.03 2.23 10.88
N CYS A 30 -1.63 3.23 10.11
CA CYS A 30 -2.22 4.56 10.07
C CYS A 30 -2.42 4.96 8.61
N GLY A 31 -3.64 5.34 8.21
CA GLY A 31 -3.96 5.71 6.84
C GLY A 31 -5.42 6.14 6.68
N ASN A 32 -5.85 6.41 5.46
CA ASN A 32 -7.23 6.79 5.15
C ASN A 32 -7.98 5.63 4.45
N LEU A 33 -9.17 5.93 3.91
CA LEU A 33 -10.03 4.96 3.22
C LEU A 33 -9.43 4.45 1.90
N ALA A 34 -8.49 5.17 1.28
CA ALA A 34 -7.90 4.77 -0.01
C ALA A 34 -7.15 3.44 0.08
N ARG A 35 -6.73 3.01 1.28
CA ARG A 35 -6.09 1.71 1.49
C ARG A 35 -6.97 0.53 1.09
N PHE A 36 -8.29 0.70 1.01
CA PHE A 36 -9.23 -0.35 0.65
C PHE A 36 -9.54 -0.41 -0.85
N ILE A 37 -8.95 0.46 -1.67
CA ILE A 37 -9.03 0.35 -3.13
C ILE A 37 -8.31 -0.94 -3.54
N ASN A 38 -8.99 -1.80 -4.28
CA ASN A 38 -8.48 -3.09 -4.71
C ASN A 38 -7.82 -3.01 -6.09
N HIS A 39 -7.03 -4.04 -6.40
CA HIS A 39 -6.55 -4.29 -7.76
C HIS A 39 -7.66 -4.89 -8.64
N CYS A 40 -7.71 -4.47 -9.91
CA CYS A 40 -8.50 -5.06 -10.98
C CYS A 40 -7.69 -5.02 -12.28
N CYS A 41 -7.71 -6.09 -13.09
CA CYS A 41 -7.06 -6.12 -14.39
C CYS A 41 -7.69 -5.12 -15.39
N THR A 42 -8.95 -4.77 -15.19
CA THR A 42 -9.68 -3.74 -15.93
C THR A 42 -10.04 -2.61 -14.96
N PRO A 43 -9.10 -1.71 -14.64
CA PRO A 43 -9.29 -0.72 -13.60
C PRO A 43 -10.26 0.37 -14.05
N ASN A 44 -11.00 0.94 -13.09
CA ASN A 44 -11.87 2.10 -13.29
C ASN A 44 -11.30 3.40 -12.67
N CYS A 45 -10.13 3.33 -12.01
CA CYS A 45 -9.46 4.44 -11.33
C CYS A 45 -7.93 4.28 -11.46
N TYR A 46 -7.21 5.40 -11.47
CA TYR A 46 -5.75 5.45 -11.56
C TYR A 46 -5.18 6.43 -10.52
N ALA A 47 -4.08 6.05 -9.89
CA ALA A 47 -3.31 6.95 -9.03
C ALA A 47 -2.35 7.81 -9.87
N LYS A 48 -2.23 9.09 -9.54
CA LYS A 48 -1.24 10.01 -10.12
C LYS A 48 -0.50 10.73 -9.00
N VAL A 49 0.82 10.83 -9.12
CA VAL A 49 1.64 11.72 -8.29
C VAL A 49 1.65 13.08 -8.98
N ILE A 50 1.25 14.13 -8.26
CA ILE A 50 1.14 15.51 -8.75
C ILE A 50 2.17 16.35 -8.01
#